data_AF-A0A2I4LR65-F1
#
_entry.id   AF-A0A2I4LR65-F1
#
_cell.length_a   1.000
_cell.length_b   1.000
_cell.length_c   1.000
_cell.angle_alpha   90.00
_cell.angle_beta   90.00
_cell.angle_gamma   90.00
#
_symmetry.space_group_name_H-M   'P 1'
#
loop_
_entity.id
_entity.type
_entity.pdbx_description
1 polymer ?
#
loop_
_entity_poly.entity_id
_entity_poly.type
_entity_poly.pdbx_seq_one_letter_code
_entity_poly.pdbx_strand_id
1 'polypeptide(L)'
;KSAVSIPGCEDPLWVDVIPRSLIRPAPQVSKKKVEYRVPRPPNAYILYRKDKHRGVKARNPHMDNNDISIWLGERWRFETSKIRDHYQKTATDYKEMFMLTYPDYQYRPRKANQRKRRAKRAAVSAH
;
A
#
# COMPACT_ATOMS: atom_id res chain seq x y z
N LYS A 1 45.01 -21.20 -32.32
CA LYS A 1 44.29 -22.40 -31.86
C LYS A 1 42.82 -22.13 -32.08
N SER A 2 42.18 -23.02 -32.80
CA SER A 2 40.93 -22.84 -33.53
C SER A 2 39.74 -22.47 -32.64
N ALA A 3 38.95 -21.50 -33.09
CA ALA A 3 37.56 -21.35 -32.66
C ALA A 3 36.68 -21.86 -33.80
N VAL A 4 35.77 -22.74 -33.42
CA VAL A 4 34.94 -23.61 -34.24
C VAL A 4 33.89 -22.81 -35.01
N SER A 5 33.73 -23.15 -36.29
CA SER A 5 32.64 -22.71 -37.16
C SER A 5 31.28 -23.11 -36.59
N ILE A 6 30.40 -22.13 -36.35
CA ILE A 6 28.96 -22.35 -36.20
C ILE A 6 28.31 -22.01 -37.55
N PRO A 7 27.71 -22.99 -38.26
CA PRO A 7 26.96 -22.74 -39.48
C PRO A 7 25.51 -22.38 -39.14
N GLY A 8 24.96 -21.39 -39.86
CA GLY A 8 23.52 -21.16 -39.92
C GLY A 8 22.97 -20.18 -38.87
N CYS A 9 23.20 -18.90 -39.09
CA CYS A 9 22.22 -17.87 -38.72
C CYS A 9 22.44 -16.70 -39.67
N GLU A 10 21.94 -16.87 -40.88
CA GLU A 10 21.76 -15.80 -41.84
C GLU A 10 20.82 -14.76 -41.24
N ASP A 11 21.36 -13.56 -41.00
CA ASP A 11 20.63 -12.35 -40.59
C ASP A 11 19.57 -11.96 -41.64
N PRO A 12 18.27 -11.91 -41.29
CA PRO A 12 17.31 -11.13 -42.04
C PRO A 12 17.05 -9.84 -41.27
N LEU A 13 17.57 -8.76 -41.82
CA LEU A 13 17.24 -7.35 -41.56
C LEU A 13 15.77 -7.15 -41.12
N TRP A 14 15.52 -7.15 -39.81
CA TRP A 14 14.27 -6.69 -39.19
C TRP A 14 14.51 -5.65 -38.08
N VAL A 15 15.66 -4.98 -38.13
CA VAL A 15 15.70 -3.60 -37.63
C VAL A 15 15.13 -2.73 -38.74
N ASP A 16 14.20 -1.84 -38.38
CA ASP A 16 13.61 -0.78 -39.23
C ASP A 16 12.20 -0.98 -39.84
N VAL A 17 11.32 -1.79 -39.25
CA VAL A 17 9.85 -1.62 -39.45
C VAL A 17 9.03 -1.87 -38.18
N ILE A 18 9.34 -1.17 -37.08
CA ILE A 18 8.29 -0.85 -36.10
C ILE A 18 7.98 0.63 -36.27
N PRO A 19 6.79 1.00 -36.78
CA PRO A 19 6.42 2.41 -36.87
C PRO A 19 6.54 3.02 -35.47
N ARG A 20 7.16 4.20 -35.38
CA ARG A 20 7.44 4.91 -34.11
C ARG A 20 6.17 5.16 -33.27
N SER A 21 4.98 5.00 -33.86
CA SER A 21 3.67 5.00 -33.22
C SER A 21 3.37 3.77 -32.34
N LEU A 22 4.10 2.66 -32.50
CA LEU A 22 3.96 1.44 -31.69
C LEU A 22 4.99 1.33 -30.55
N ILE A 23 6.01 2.21 -30.51
CA ILE A 23 6.82 2.43 -29.30
C ILE A 23 6.00 3.31 -28.38
N ARG A 24 4.97 2.73 -27.75
CA ARG A 24 4.29 3.38 -26.63
C ARG A 24 5.35 3.51 -25.53
N PRO A 25 5.81 4.71 -25.14
CA PRO A 25 6.62 4.81 -23.95
C PRO A 25 5.81 4.19 -22.82
N ALA A 26 6.38 3.21 -22.13
CA ALA A 26 5.76 2.63 -20.95
C ALA A 26 5.24 3.80 -20.10
N PRO A 27 3.98 3.77 -19.62
CA PRO A 27 3.43 4.86 -18.85
C PRO A 27 4.39 5.11 -17.70
N GLN A 28 5.13 6.21 -17.79
CA GLN A 28 6.10 6.60 -16.80
C GLN A 28 5.26 6.89 -15.57
N VAL A 29 5.13 5.90 -14.68
CA VAL A 29 4.43 6.06 -13.40
C VAL A 29 5.28 7.07 -12.65
N SER A 30 4.97 8.35 -12.85
CA SER A 30 5.59 9.45 -12.14
C SER A 30 5.47 9.10 -10.66
N LYS A 31 6.62 8.75 -10.07
CA LYS A 31 6.74 8.55 -8.63
C LYS A 31 6.40 9.91 -8.03
N LYS A 32 5.14 10.11 -7.70
CA LYS A 32 4.63 11.37 -7.14
C LYS A 32 5.55 11.70 -5.97
N LYS A 33 6.10 12.91 -5.95
CA LYS A 33 6.90 13.43 -4.83
C LYS A 33 6.04 13.28 -3.58
N VAL A 34 6.29 12.23 -2.78
CA VAL A 34 5.59 12.01 -1.52
C VAL A 34 6.22 12.99 -0.56
N GLU A 35 5.61 14.17 -0.45
CA GLU A 35 5.88 15.07 0.65
C GLU A 35 5.78 14.27 1.95
N TYR A 36 6.87 14.22 2.73
CA TYR A 36 6.93 13.45 3.96
C TYR A 36 5.88 14.00 4.93
N ARG A 37 4.80 13.23 5.13
CA ARG A 37 3.72 13.58 6.05
C ARG A 37 3.76 12.61 7.21
N VAL A 38 3.90 13.16 8.42
CA VAL A 38 3.84 12.37 9.64
C VAL A 38 2.46 11.67 9.71
N PRO A 39 2.42 10.33 9.80
CA PRO A 39 1.16 9.61 9.90
C PRO A 39 0.51 9.82 11.27
N ARG A 40 -0.79 9.55 11.35
CA ARG A 40 -1.54 9.61 12.62
C ARG A 40 -0.99 8.58 13.61
N PRO A 41 -0.94 8.88 14.92
CA PRO A 41 -0.69 7.87 15.93
C PRO A 41 -1.78 6.79 15.85
N PRO A 42 -1.43 5.50 16.00
CA PRO A 42 -2.38 4.40 15.91
C PRO A 42 -3.29 4.38 17.14
N ASN A 43 -4.57 4.07 16.93
CA ASN A 43 -5.49 3.79 18.03
C ASN A 43 -5.39 2.30 18.45
N ALA A 44 -6.09 1.93 19.54
CA ALA A 44 -6.08 0.57 20.09
C ALA A 44 -6.42 -0.50 19.04
N TYR A 45 -7.47 -0.29 18.25
CA TYR A 45 -7.87 -1.23 17.21
C TYR A 45 -6.83 -1.34 16.08
N ILE A 46 -6.18 -0.24 15.69
CA ILE A 46 -5.14 -0.27 14.66
C ILE A 46 -3.93 -1.09 15.13
N LEU A 47 -3.56 -1.00 16.41
CA LEU A 47 -2.52 -1.85 17.00
C LEU A 47 -2.93 -3.32 16.99
N TYR A 48 -4.13 -3.63 17.50
CA TYR A 48 -4.69 -4.98 17.47
C TYR A 48 -4.71 -5.60 16.07
N ARG A 49 -5.23 -4.83 15.08
CA ARG A 49 -5.30 -5.27 13.68
C ARG A 49 -3.90 -5.55 13.15
N LYS A 50 -2.91 -4.70 13.44
CA LYS A 50 -1.53 -4.90 12.96
C LYS A 50 -0.97 -6.26 13.40
N ASP A 51 -1.22 -6.63 14.66
CA ASP A 51 -0.68 -7.86 15.24
C ASP A 51 -1.39 -9.11 14.70
N LYS A 52 -2.72 -9.05 14.55
CA LYS A 52 -3.51 -10.21 14.10
C LYS A 52 -3.55 -10.37 12.58
N HIS A 53 -3.51 -9.28 11.81
CA HIS A 53 -3.68 -9.30 10.36
C HIS A 53 -2.68 -10.19 9.64
N ARG A 54 -1.40 -10.17 10.04
CA ARG A 54 -0.36 -11.01 9.42
C ARG A 54 -0.71 -12.49 9.51
N GLY A 55 -1.21 -12.94 10.66
CA GLY A 55 -1.62 -14.33 10.86
C GLY A 55 -2.89 -14.72 10.11
N VAL A 56 -3.82 -13.78 9.89
CA VAL A 56 -5.02 -14.03 9.08
C VAL A 56 -4.66 -14.12 7.60
N LYS A 57 -3.84 -13.19 7.11
CA LYS A 57 -3.42 -13.15 5.70
C LYS A 57 -2.53 -14.33 5.33
N ALA A 58 -1.66 -14.77 6.23
CA ALA A 58 -0.84 -15.96 6.00
C ALA A 58 -1.67 -17.25 5.86
N ARG A 59 -2.75 -17.37 6.64
CA ARG A 59 -3.67 -18.52 6.55
C ARG A 59 -4.63 -18.43 5.36
N ASN A 60 -5.01 -17.21 4.98
CA ASN A 60 -5.94 -16.95 3.89
C ASN A 60 -5.33 -15.95 2.89
N PRO A 61 -4.38 -16.38 2.05
CA PRO A 61 -3.69 -15.47 1.11
C PRO A 61 -4.65 -14.84 0.09
N HIS A 62 -5.72 -15.55 -0.27
CA HIS A 62 -6.75 -15.10 -1.22
C HIS A 62 -7.77 -14.12 -0.61
N MET A 63 -7.90 -14.08 0.72
CA MET A 63 -8.87 -13.20 1.37
C MET A 63 -8.46 -11.73 1.21
N ASP A 64 -9.39 -10.87 0.80
CA ASP A 64 -9.09 -9.46 0.62
C ASP A 64 -8.90 -8.74 1.96
N ASN A 65 -8.13 -7.66 1.93
CA ASN A 65 -7.87 -6.85 3.10
C ASN A 65 -9.15 -6.21 3.67
N ASN A 66 -10.16 -5.95 2.82
CA ASN A 66 -11.47 -5.48 3.27
C ASN A 66 -12.13 -6.51 4.18
N ASP A 67 -12.22 -7.76 3.73
CA ASP A 67 -12.86 -8.86 4.46
C ASP A 67 -12.11 -9.18 5.76
N ILE A 68 -10.78 -9.18 5.72
CA ILE A 68 -9.95 -9.34 6.93
C ILE A 68 -10.26 -8.21 7.93
N SER A 69 -10.49 -6.99 7.46
CA SER A 69 -10.77 -5.85 8.33
C SER A 69 -12.18 -5.90 8.94
N ILE A 70 -13.15 -6.44 8.21
CA ILE A 70 -14.51 -6.70 8.73
C ILE A 70 -14.42 -7.77 9.82
N TRP A 71 -13.80 -8.91 9.52
CA TRP A 71 -13.67 -10.03 10.44
C TRP A 71 -12.90 -9.68 11.73
N LEU A 72 -11.77 -8.95 11.61
CA LEU A 72 -11.03 -8.47 12.79
C LEU A 72 -11.80 -7.41 13.58
N GLY A 73 -12.65 -6.62 12.92
CA GLY A 73 -13.53 -5.65 13.59
C GLY A 73 -14.56 -6.33 14.48
N GLU A 74 -15.18 -7.41 14.00
CA GLU A 74 -16.07 -8.25 14.81
C GLU A 74 -15.31 -8.92 15.96
N ARG A 75 -14.15 -9.51 15.68
CA ARG A 75 -13.32 -10.16 16.70
C ARG A 75 -12.94 -9.20 17.82
N TRP A 76 -12.59 -7.96 17.48
CA TRP A 76 -12.26 -6.92 18.45
C TRP A 76 -13.42 -6.59 19.41
N ARG A 77 -14.67 -6.61 18.91
CA ARG A 77 -15.86 -6.35 19.74
C ARG A 77 -16.07 -7.43 20.79
N PHE A 78 -15.77 -8.68 20.45
CA PHE A 78 -15.87 -9.85 21.33
C PHE A 78 -14.57 -10.17 22.08
N GLU A 79 -13.53 -9.37 21.91
CA GLU A 79 -12.26 -9.58 22.57
C GLU A 79 -12.37 -9.28 24.08
N THR A 80 -11.60 -10.03 24.89
CA THR A 80 -11.63 -9.87 26.35
C THR A 80 -11.24 -8.45 26.80
N SER A 81 -11.83 -7.95 27.90
CA SER A 81 -11.51 -6.62 28.43
C SER A 81 -10.02 -6.45 28.66
N LYS A 82 -9.36 -7.46 29.26
CA LYS A 82 -7.91 -7.44 29.51
C LYS A 82 -7.08 -7.12 28.28
N ILE A 83 -7.42 -7.71 27.13
CA ILE A 83 -6.72 -7.45 25.87
C ILE A 83 -7.09 -6.06 25.34
N ARG A 84 -8.37 -5.67 25.41
CA ARG A 84 -8.79 -4.33 25.00
C ARG A 84 -8.10 -3.24 25.80
N ASP A 85 -7.99 -3.41 27.10
CA ASP A 85 -7.36 -2.50 28.05
C ASP A 85 -5.85 -2.41 27.79
N HIS A 86 -5.20 -3.54 27.50
CA HIS A 86 -3.79 -3.56 27.08
C HIS A 86 -3.55 -2.67 25.85
N TYR A 87 -4.29 -2.88 24.76
CA TYR A 87 -4.13 -2.08 23.55
C TYR A 87 -4.59 -0.62 23.74
N GLN A 88 -5.56 -0.38 24.62
CA GLN A 88 -6.00 0.98 24.97
C GLN A 88 -4.88 1.74 25.68
N LYS A 89 -4.22 1.11 26.67
CA LYS A 89 -3.06 1.68 27.35
C LYS A 89 -1.93 1.96 26.36
N THR A 90 -1.56 0.96 25.56
CA THR A 90 -0.49 1.13 24.55
C THR A 90 -0.82 2.24 23.55
N ALA A 91 -2.08 2.38 23.11
CA ALA A 91 -2.47 3.46 22.22
C ALA A 91 -2.37 4.84 22.88
N THR A 92 -2.71 4.95 24.17
CA THR A 92 -2.52 6.17 24.96
C THR A 92 -1.03 6.52 25.05
N ASP A 93 -0.19 5.55 25.43
CA ASP A 93 1.27 5.74 25.54
C ASP A 93 1.86 6.20 24.19
N TYR A 94 1.48 5.58 23.08
CA TYR A 94 1.89 5.99 21.74
C TYR A 94 1.42 7.40 21.39
N LYS A 95 0.20 7.77 21.76
CA LYS A 95 -0.34 9.11 21.51
C LYS A 95 0.46 10.16 22.28
N GLU A 96 0.75 9.91 23.56
CA GLU A 96 1.51 10.83 24.41
C GLU A 96 2.93 11.02 23.87
N MET A 97 3.64 9.92 23.60
CA MET A 97 4.99 9.95 23.00
C MET A 97 5.01 10.68 21.66
N PHE A 98 3.99 10.46 20.83
CA PHE A 98 3.86 11.12 19.54
C PHE A 98 3.63 12.63 19.69
N MET A 99 2.79 13.07 20.63
CA MET A 99 2.53 14.50 20.86
C MET A 99 3.76 15.21 21.43
N LEU A 100 4.57 14.52 22.24
CA LEU A 100 5.85 15.04 22.72
C LEU A 100 6.89 15.15 21.59
N THR A 101 6.95 14.15 20.71
CA THR A 101 7.89 14.12 19.58
C THR A 101 7.50 15.13 18.49
N TYR A 102 6.21 15.33 18.28
CA TYR A 102 5.66 16.22 17.26
C TYR A 102 4.69 17.23 17.88
N PRO A 103 5.18 18.22 18.64
CA PRO A 103 4.33 19.22 19.30
C PRO A 103 3.51 20.06 18.31
N ASP A 104 4.05 20.30 17.11
CA ASP A 104 3.36 21.05 16.04
C ASP A 104 2.42 20.19 15.18
N TYR A 105 2.26 18.90 15.53
CA TYR A 105 1.41 18.02 14.74
C TYR A 105 -0.06 18.43 14.83
N GLN A 106 -0.65 18.71 13.67
CA GLN A 106 -2.08 19.01 13.56
C GLN A 106 -2.75 18.06 12.57
N TYR A 107 -3.83 17.41 13.02
CA TYR A 107 -4.64 16.59 12.13
C TYR A 107 -5.39 17.45 11.11
N ARG A 108 -5.01 17.31 9.84
CA ARG A 108 -5.64 18.02 8.72
C ARG A 108 -6.40 17.03 7.81
N PRO A 109 -7.70 16.78 8.05
CA PRO A 109 -8.47 15.88 7.20
C PRO A 109 -8.54 16.41 5.76
N ARG A 110 -8.64 15.49 4.80
CA ARG A 110 -8.72 15.86 3.38
C ARG A 110 -10.09 16.45 3.07
N LYS A 111 -10.10 17.56 2.32
CA LYS A 111 -11.33 18.21 1.83
C LYS A 111 -12.12 17.28 0.88
N ALA A 112 -13.44 17.41 0.87
CA ALA A 112 -14.34 16.54 0.11
C ALA A 112 -14.07 16.54 -1.41
N ASN A 113 -13.73 17.69 -1.98
CA ASN A 113 -13.34 17.82 -3.39
C ASN A 113 -12.12 16.96 -3.76
N GLN A 114 -11.13 16.85 -2.87
CA GLN A 114 -9.95 16.00 -3.07
C GLN A 114 -10.29 14.51 -3.01
N ARG A 115 -11.28 14.12 -2.18
CA ARG A 115 -11.78 12.73 -2.12
C ARG A 115 -12.44 12.34 -3.44
N LYS A 116 -13.34 13.17 -3.98
CA LYS A 116 -14.01 12.96 -5.28
C LYS A 116 -12.99 12.78 -6.42
N ARG A 117 -11.96 13.64 -6.46
CA ARG A 117 -10.88 13.53 -7.46
C ARG A 117 -10.15 12.19 -7.38
N ARG A 118 -9.90 11.66 -6.18
CA ARG A 118 -9.24 10.36 -6.02
C ARG A 118 -10.14 9.21 -6.44
N ALA A 119 -11.44 9.26 -6.13
CA ALA A 119 -12.42 8.26 -6.58
C ALA A 119 -12.48 8.20 -8.11
N LYS A 120 -12.56 9.36 -8.78
CA LYS A 120 -12.51 9.44 -10.25
C LYS A 120 -11.22 8.84 -10.83
N ARG A 121 -10.06 9.16 -10.23
CA ARG A 121 -8.77 8.59 -10.67
C ARG A 121 -8.67 7.08 -10.46
N ALA A 122 -9.23 6.57 -9.36
CA ALA A 122 -9.27 5.13 -9.09
C ALA A 122 -10.15 4.41 -10.11
N ALA A 123 -11.32 4.97 -10.45
CA ALA A 123 -12.20 4.42 -11.48
C ALA A 123 -11.54 4.38 -12.87
N VAL A 124 -10.83 5.45 -13.26
CA VAL A 124 -10.11 5.51 -14.55
C VAL A 124 -8.91 4.55 -14.63
N SER A 125 -8.32 4.17 -13.49
CA SER A 125 -7.18 3.22 -13.48
C SER A 125 -7.63 1.75 -13.42
N ALA A 126 -8.94 1.51 -13.32
CA ALA A 126 -9.55 0.18 -13.25
C ALA A 126 -10.21 -0.25 -14.58
N HIS A 127 -10.03 0.53 -15.65
CA HIS A 127 -10.34 0.21 -17.04
C HIS A 127 -9.05 0.25 -17.85
#